data_AF-A0A0Q9C005-F1
#
_entry.id   AF-A0A0Q9C005-F1
#
_cell.length_a   1.000
_cell.length_b   1.000
_cell.length_c   1.000
_cell.angle_alpha   90.00
_cell.angle_beta   90.00
_cell.angle_gamma   90.00
#
_symmetry.space_group_name_H-M   'P 1'
#
loop_
_entity.id
_entity.type
_entity.pdbx_description
1 polymer ?
#
loop_
_entity_poly.entity_id
_entity_poly.type
_entity_poly.pdbx_seq_one_letter_code
_entity_poly.pdbx_strand_id
1 'polypeptide(L)'
;MGDLSVVRLKAGIVQAAANGAFTVNVDGSSPPVSWPAGYIPTGGDAVRVLLVDGEAHVLGPVVTAGKRPLTGTVSGAASSGTVPVTTTAGVMRCRYVGTAPAIGALVRLDWQSTSPWIWPSAAATVPTPDPGTGTPPLPPPVQSTGTLTITATDSGSWQVGGTWGWAGNDVIQWRFGSNRENRGAWFYGNGAAQLAGATITGARIRLGARLRIGSYNAAQTLHLYRHTNPARPAGDVARVAGPHDINLAPNSEGGWVPIPTAWGQALIAGGGIAVTGSPYVGITGVDADPASGQLQLDWRR
;
A
#
# COMPACT_ATOMS: atom_id res chain seq x y z
N MET A 1 -31.51 -20.56 28.94
CA MET A 1 -31.12 -20.25 27.55
C MET A 1 -30.94 -18.75 27.52
N GLY A 2 -29.69 -18.27 27.54
CA GLY A 2 -29.42 -16.84 27.70
C GLY A 2 -29.88 -16.08 26.45
N ASP A 3 -30.60 -14.97 26.66
CA ASP A 3 -31.00 -14.07 25.59
C ASP A 3 -29.73 -13.56 24.89
N LEU A 4 -29.58 -13.87 23.60
CA LEU A 4 -28.42 -13.42 22.84
C LEU A 4 -28.73 -12.03 22.28
N SER A 5 -27.96 -11.03 22.71
CA SER A 5 -28.08 -9.67 22.19
C SER A 5 -27.96 -9.64 20.67
N VAL A 6 -28.84 -8.88 20.02
CA VAL A 6 -28.80 -8.72 18.56
C VAL A 6 -27.81 -7.61 18.23
N VAL A 7 -26.69 -8.00 17.61
CA VAL A 7 -25.62 -7.09 17.22
C VAL A 7 -25.61 -6.90 15.70
N ARG A 8 -25.67 -5.66 15.22
CA ARG A 8 -25.65 -5.33 13.78
C ARG A 8 -24.69 -4.18 13.49
N LEU A 9 -23.84 -4.33 12.49
CA LEU A 9 -23.00 -3.24 12.00
C LEU A 9 -23.73 -2.47 10.88
N LYS A 10 -23.85 -1.15 11.03
CA LYS A 10 -24.55 -0.26 10.10
C LYS A 10 -23.77 1.01 9.80
N ALA A 11 -24.15 1.70 8.72
CA ALA A 11 -23.76 3.08 8.49
C ALA A 11 -24.78 4.01 9.18
N GLY A 12 -24.31 5.15 9.67
CA GLY A 12 -25.18 6.20 10.18
C GLY A 12 -24.70 7.58 9.75
N ILE A 13 -25.60 8.56 9.84
CA ILE A 13 -25.31 9.97 9.59
C ILE A 13 -25.54 10.75 10.88
N VAL A 14 -24.53 11.48 11.34
CA VAL A 14 -24.63 12.35 12.52
C VAL A 14 -25.59 13.50 12.22
N GLN A 15 -26.53 13.74 13.12
CA GLN A 15 -27.46 14.87 13.05
C GLN A 15 -27.22 15.79 14.24
N ALA A 16 -27.12 17.10 13.98
CA ALA A 16 -27.08 18.11 15.03
C ALA A 16 -28.52 18.50 15.38
N ALA A 17 -28.92 18.29 16.63
CA ALA A 17 -30.20 18.73 17.15
C ALA A 17 -30.15 20.21 17.54
N ALA A 18 -31.31 20.88 17.54
CA ALA A 18 -31.41 22.31 17.84
C ALA A 18 -30.96 22.69 19.26
N ASN A 19 -30.96 21.72 20.19
CA ASN A 19 -30.48 21.88 21.56
C ASN A 19 -28.95 21.69 21.71
N GLY A 20 -28.22 21.53 20.60
CA GLY A 20 -26.77 21.31 20.60
C GLY A 20 -26.34 19.86 20.85
N ALA A 21 -27.28 18.93 21.06
CA ALA A 21 -26.98 17.51 21.14
C ALA A 21 -26.73 16.91 19.75
N PHE A 22 -25.96 15.81 19.69
CA PHE A 22 -25.78 15.03 18.48
C PHE A 22 -26.49 13.69 18.59
N THR A 23 -27.22 13.33 17.54
CA THR A 23 -27.81 12.00 17.34
C THR A 23 -27.18 11.34 16.12
N VAL A 24 -27.43 10.04 15.93
CA VAL A 24 -27.08 9.33 14.69
C VAL A 24 -28.32 8.75 14.05
N ASN A 25 -28.57 9.12 12.80
CA ASN A 25 -29.61 8.50 12.00
C ASN A 25 -29.07 7.20 11.42
N VAL A 26 -29.70 6.08 11.77
CA VAL A 26 -29.43 4.75 11.24
C VAL A 26 -30.70 4.23 10.59
N ASP A 27 -30.66 4.06 9.26
CA ASP A 27 -31.79 3.58 8.44
C ASP A 27 -33.12 4.32 8.68
N GLY A 28 -33.08 5.63 8.95
CA GLY A 28 -34.25 6.48 9.17
C GLY A 28 -34.67 6.62 10.64
N SER A 29 -34.02 5.91 11.56
CA SER A 29 -34.28 5.97 13.00
C SER A 29 -33.14 6.68 13.75
N SER A 30 -33.43 7.31 14.89
CA SER A 30 -32.43 7.95 15.77
C SER A 30 -32.41 7.27 17.14
N PRO A 31 -31.79 6.08 17.26
CA PRO A 31 -31.68 5.38 18.53
C PRO A 31 -30.86 6.17 19.58
N PRO A 32 -30.96 5.82 20.87
CA PRO A 32 -30.01 6.29 21.88
C PRO A 32 -28.58 6.02 21.43
N VAL A 33 -27.69 7.00 21.59
CA VAL A 33 -26.34 6.95 21.02
C VAL A 33 -25.27 7.11 22.09
N SER A 34 -24.24 6.28 22.01
CA SER A 34 -22.99 6.45 22.74
C SER A 34 -21.85 6.79 21.78
N TRP A 35 -21.00 7.72 22.20
CA TRP A 35 -19.89 8.23 21.40
C TRP A 35 -18.55 7.77 21.98
N PRO A 36 -17.57 7.43 21.13
CA PRO A 36 -16.23 7.14 21.60
C PRO A 36 -15.58 8.45 22.11
N ALA A 37 -14.89 8.38 23.25
CA ALA A 37 -14.42 9.56 23.98
C ALA A 37 -13.57 10.55 23.17
N GLY A 38 -12.83 10.07 22.17
CA GLY A 38 -11.97 10.90 21.31
C GLY A 38 -12.63 11.48 20.06
N TYR A 39 -13.91 11.18 19.82
CA TYR A 39 -14.63 11.62 18.62
C TYR A 39 -15.45 12.87 18.92
N ILE A 40 -15.29 13.91 18.08
CA ILE A 40 -16.04 15.15 18.19
C ILE A 40 -17.04 15.23 17.03
N PRO A 41 -18.30 14.79 17.21
CA PRO A 41 -19.26 14.73 16.12
C PRO A 41 -19.51 16.09 15.47
N THR A 42 -19.59 16.10 14.15
CA THR A 42 -20.11 17.22 13.36
C THR A 42 -21.36 16.77 12.61
N GLY A 43 -22.39 17.63 12.56
CA GLY A 43 -23.60 17.33 11.79
C GLY A 43 -23.26 17.05 10.31
N GLY A 44 -23.78 15.95 9.79
CA GLY A 44 -23.48 15.44 8.45
C GLY A 44 -22.35 14.41 8.37
N ASP A 45 -21.63 14.15 9.47
CA ASP A 45 -20.58 13.11 9.47
C ASP A 45 -21.19 11.73 9.18
N ALA A 46 -20.60 11.00 8.23
CA ALA A 46 -20.87 9.59 8.06
C ALA A 46 -20.08 8.78 9.10
N VAL A 47 -20.74 7.86 9.81
CA VAL A 47 -20.12 7.04 10.87
C VAL A 47 -20.44 5.56 10.72
N ARG A 48 -19.59 4.69 11.28
CA ARG A 48 -19.92 3.28 11.52
C ARG A 48 -20.56 3.15 12.89
N VAL A 49 -21.66 2.40 12.96
CA VAL A 49 -22.44 2.18 14.17
C VAL A 49 -22.58 0.69 14.40
N LEU A 50 -22.32 0.25 15.63
CA LEU A 50 -22.76 -1.04 16.12
C LEU A 50 -24.09 -0.84 16.83
N LEU A 51 -25.16 -1.44 16.30
CA LEU A 51 -26.45 -1.51 16.98
C LEU A 51 -26.45 -2.72 17.90
N VAL A 52 -26.65 -2.50 19.19
CA VAL A 52 -26.77 -3.55 20.22
C VAL A 52 -28.09 -3.32 20.94
N ASP A 53 -29.03 -4.26 20.78
CA ASP A 53 -30.35 -4.22 21.45
C ASP A 53 -31.12 -2.89 21.27
N GLY A 54 -30.93 -2.22 20.12
CA GLY A 54 -31.60 -0.97 19.77
C GLY A 54 -30.83 0.30 20.15
N GLU A 55 -29.69 0.20 20.83
CA GLU A 55 -28.78 1.32 21.09
C GLU A 55 -27.66 1.41 20.04
N ALA A 56 -27.29 2.62 19.66
CA ALA A 56 -26.21 2.90 18.72
C ALA A 56 -24.90 3.18 19.45
N HIS A 57 -23.90 2.33 19.22
CA HIS A 57 -22.52 2.57 19.63
C HIS A 57 -21.72 3.04 18.42
N VAL A 58 -21.33 4.31 18.41
CA VAL A 58 -20.54 4.87 17.31
C VAL A 58 -19.11 4.37 17.45
N LEU A 59 -18.59 3.77 16.38
CA LEU A 59 -17.22 3.28 16.33
C LEU A 59 -16.25 4.34 15.81
N GLY A 60 -16.75 5.26 14.98
CA GLY A 60 -15.98 6.37 14.42
C GLY A 60 -16.46 6.78 13.03
N PRO A 61 -15.83 7.81 12.44
CA PRO A 61 -16.21 8.32 11.13
C PRO A 61 -15.83 7.35 10.00
N VAL A 62 -16.67 7.27 8.98
CA VAL A 62 -16.35 6.58 7.73
C VAL A 62 -15.52 7.51 6.85
N VAL A 63 -14.36 7.03 6.43
CA VAL A 63 -13.48 7.77 5.52
C VAL A 63 -13.55 7.10 4.15
N THR A 64 -14.29 7.70 3.22
CA THR A 64 -14.50 7.15 1.87
C THR A 64 -13.51 7.68 0.83
N ALA A 65 -12.84 8.82 1.10
CA ALA A 65 -11.97 9.53 0.15
C ALA A 65 -10.46 9.21 0.28
N GLY A 66 -10.09 8.03 0.82
CA GLY A 66 -8.69 7.64 1.02
C GLY A 66 -8.09 8.10 2.36
N LYS A 67 -6.76 8.05 2.50
CA LYS A 67 -6.07 8.36 3.76
C LYS A 67 -6.20 9.85 4.11
N ARG A 68 -6.68 10.16 5.31
CA ARG A 68 -6.71 11.52 5.86
C ARG A 68 -5.27 12.08 5.95
N PRO A 69 -4.97 13.24 5.34
CA PRO A 69 -3.64 13.82 5.38
C PRO A 69 -3.28 14.28 6.79
N LEU A 70 -2.09 13.92 7.27
CA LEU A 70 -1.62 14.31 8.61
C LEU A 70 -1.16 15.78 8.67
N THR A 71 -0.80 16.36 7.53
CA THR A 71 -0.22 17.70 7.43
C THR A 71 -0.68 18.41 6.16
N GLY A 72 -0.50 19.72 6.11
CA GLY A 72 -0.62 20.52 4.89
C GLY A 72 -0.06 21.93 5.07
N THR A 73 -0.12 22.72 4.01
CA THR A 73 0.39 24.10 4.01
C THR A 73 -0.75 25.09 3.85
N VAL A 74 -0.81 26.12 4.69
CA VAL A 74 -1.83 27.17 4.59
C VAL A 74 -1.67 27.92 3.27
N SER A 75 -2.70 27.88 2.43
CA SER A 75 -2.65 28.37 1.04
C SER A 75 -3.40 29.69 0.82
N GLY A 76 -3.97 30.27 1.87
CA GLY A 76 -4.75 31.50 1.77
C GLY A 76 -5.17 32.04 3.13
N ALA A 77 -5.78 33.23 3.11
CA ALA A 77 -6.14 33.95 4.31
C ALA A 77 -7.23 33.22 5.12
N ALA A 78 -7.17 33.39 6.44
CA ALA A 78 -8.22 32.92 7.33
C ALA A 78 -9.54 33.64 7.04
N SER A 79 -10.62 32.87 7.08
CA SER A 79 -11.98 33.39 6.93
C SER A 79 -12.92 32.52 7.75
N SER A 80 -13.77 33.17 8.56
CA SER A 80 -14.79 32.50 9.38
C SER A 80 -14.25 31.37 10.26
N GLY A 81 -13.09 31.59 10.92
CA GLY A 81 -12.46 30.61 11.80
C GLY A 81 -11.84 29.39 11.08
N THR A 82 -11.68 29.47 9.77
CA THR A 82 -11.03 28.44 8.96
C THR A 82 -9.91 29.01 8.11
N VAL A 83 -8.95 28.18 7.73
CA VAL A 83 -7.92 28.48 6.74
C VAL A 83 -7.96 27.43 5.62
N PRO A 84 -7.76 27.81 4.35
CA PRO A 84 -7.52 26.84 3.30
C PRO A 84 -6.12 26.25 3.49
N VAL A 85 -6.05 24.93 3.46
CA VAL A 85 -4.81 24.15 3.59
C VAL A 85 -4.69 23.24 2.40
N THR A 86 -3.59 23.37 1.66
CA THR A 86 -3.23 22.45 0.59
C THR A 86 -2.63 21.19 1.21
N THR A 87 -3.20 20.04 0.86
CA THR A 87 -2.77 18.71 1.33
C THR A 87 -2.59 17.76 0.14
N THR A 88 -2.14 16.53 0.40
CA THR A 88 -2.11 15.46 -0.59
C THR A 88 -3.51 15.05 -1.08
N ALA A 89 -4.56 15.39 -0.34
CA ALA A 89 -5.95 15.13 -0.72
C ALA A 89 -6.61 16.34 -1.42
N GLY A 90 -5.83 17.39 -1.75
CA GLY A 90 -6.32 18.64 -2.30
C GLY A 90 -6.45 19.75 -1.25
N VAL A 91 -7.05 20.86 -1.65
CA VAL A 91 -7.28 22.01 -0.76
C VAL A 91 -8.52 21.74 0.10
N MET A 92 -8.34 21.84 1.41
CA MET A 92 -9.42 21.69 2.39
C MET A 92 -9.50 22.88 3.32
N ARG A 93 -10.69 23.15 3.86
CA ARG A 93 -10.86 24.16 4.91
C ARG A 93 -10.63 23.51 6.27
N CYS A 94 -9.61 23.97 6.97
CA CYS A 94 -9.25 23.48 8.29
C CYS A 94 -9.63 24.52 9.34
N ARG A 95 -10.21 24.08 10.45
CA ARG A 95 -10.42 24.94 11.62
C ARG A 95 -9.09 25.14 12.34
N TYR A 96 -8.90 26.30 12.93
CA TYR A 96 -7.74 26.57 13.77
C TYR A 96 -8.19 27.09 15.13
N VAL A 97 -7.39 26.82 16.17
CA VAL A 97 -7.61 27.36 17.52
C VAL A 97 -6.66 28.54 17.75
N GLY A 98 -7.19 29.64 18.28
CA GLY A 98 -6.39 30.81 18.60
C GLY A 98 -6.07 31.66 17.37
N THR A 99 -4.80 32.04 17.22
CA THR A 99 -4.34 32.88 16.11
C THR A 99 -4.31 32.08 14.81
N ALA A 100 -4.82 32.69 13.74
CA ALA A 100 -4.76 32.12 12.41
C ALA A 100 -3.31 31.80 12.01
N PRO A 101 -3.00 30.59 11.54
CA PRO A 101 -1.70 30.30 10.96
C PRO A 101 -1.44 31.20 9.75
N ALA A 102 -0.20 31.67 9.61
CA ALA A 102 0.20 32.50 8.48
C ALA A 102 0.11 31.72 7.16
N ILE A 103 -0.12 32.43 6.06
CA ILE A 103 -0.03 31.86 4.71
C ILE A 103 1.39 31.30 4.52
N GLY A 104 1.49 30.07 4.00
CA GLY A 104 2.75 29.35 3.84
C GLY A 104 3.17 28.52 5.06
N ALA A 105 2.48 28.64 6.20
CA ALA A 105 2.80 27.84 7.38
C ALA A 105 2.48 26.36 7.13
N LEU A 106 3.42 25.48 7.49
CA LEU A 106 3.17 24.05 7.60
C LEU A 106 2.36 23.79 8.87
N VAL A 107 1.26 23.06 8.73
CA VAL A 107 0.36 22.74 9.84
C VAL A 107 0.15 21.24 9.95
N ARG A 108 0.04 20.75 11.18
CA ARG A 108 -0.48 19.42 11.49
C ARG A 108 -2.01 19.47 11.50
N LEU A 109 -2.62 18.42 10.95
CA LEU A 109 -4.05 18.24 10.89
C LEU A 109 -4.45 17.10 11.83
N ASP A 110 -5.18 17.46 12.88
CA ASP A 110 -5.73 16.48 13.82
C ASP A 110 -7.20 16.22 13.47
N TRP A 111 -7.47 14.94 13.20
CA TRP A 111 -8.75 14.48 12.68
C TRP A 111 -9.61 13.87 13.77
N GLN A 112 -10.53 14.66 14.31
CA GLN A 112 -11.54 14.20 15.27
C GLN A 112 -12.93 14.00 14.64
N SER A 113 -13.10 14.42 13.38
CA SER A 113 -14.32 14.30 12.56
C SER A 113 -13.94 14.40 11.06
N THR A 114 -14.89 14.65 10.15
CA THR A 114 -14.64 14.94 8.71
C THR A 114 -13.93 16.27 8.48
N SER A 115 -13.99 17.19 9.43
CA SER A 115 -13.25 18.46 9.38
C SER A 115 -12.02 18.42 10.30
N PRO A 116 -10.79 18.66 9.80
CA PRO A 116 -9.59 18.65 10.63
C PRO A 116 -9.42 19.96 11.41
N TRP A 117 -8.73 19.83 12.54
CA TRP A 117 -8.31 20.95 13.38
C TRP A 117 -6.80 21.17 13.32
N ILE A 118 -6.40 22.43 13.43
CA ILE A 118 -5.02 22.89 13.58
C ILE A 118 -4.85 23.42 14.99
N TRP A 119 -3.89 22.86 15.72
CA TRP A 119 -3.53 23.31 17.06
C TRP A 119 -2.38 24.33 16.99
N PRO A 120 -2.43 25.41 17.78
CA PRO A 120 -1.35 26.39 17.86
C PRO A 120 -0.11 25.72 18.45
N SER A 121 0.98 25.65 17.65
CA SER A 121 2.37 25.21 17.94
C SER A 121 2.97 24.22 16.92
N ALA A 122 2.19 23.68 15.97
CA ALA A 122 2.73 22.73 14.97
C ALA A 122 3.54 23.37 13.83
N ALA A 123 3.60 24.70 13.74
CA ALA A 123 4.30 25.41 12.68
C ALA A 123 5.59 26.03 13.23
N ALA A 124 6.74 25.51 12.83
CA ALA A 124 7.98 26.27 12.92
C ALA A 124 7.81 27.55 12.07
N THR A 125 8.00 28.71 12.69
CA THR A 125 8.03 29.99 11.98
C THR A 125 9.30 30.04 11.13
N VAL A 126 9.15 29.96 9.81
CA VAL A 126 10.20 30.37 8.88
C VAL A 126 10.26 31.91 8.90
N PRO A 127 11.43 32.55 9.06
CA PRO A 127 11.51 34.01 9.00
C PRO A 127 11.06 34.50 7.62
N THR A 128 10.29 35.59 7.61
CA THR A 128 9.81 36.25 6.39
C THR A 128 10.99 36.91 5.65
N PRO A 129 11.23 36.64 4.35
CA PRO A 129 12.17 37.42 3.56
C PRO A 129 11.59 38.81 3.24
N ASP A 130 12.46 39.81 3.26
CA ASP A 130 12.26 41.23 2.88
C ASP A 130 11.61 41.37 1.49
N PRO A 131 10.71 42.36 1.22
CA PRO A 131 10.04 42.50 -0.06
C PRO A 131 10.96 43.17 -1.11
N GLY A 132 11.94 42.40 -1.60
CA GLY A 132 12.65 42.66 -2.85
C GLY A 132 11.96 41.94 -4.01
N THR A 133 11.79 42.61 -5.14
CA THR A 133 11.08 42.18 -6.35
C THR A 133 11.74 41.00 -7.09
N GLY A 134 11.79 39.83 -6.46
CA GLY A 134 12.08 38.55 -7.10
C GLY A 134 10.96 37.58 -6.79
N THR A 135 10.38 36.96 -7.81
CA THR A 135 9.49 35.80 -7.62
C THR A 135 10.15 34.82 -6.66
N PRO A 136 9.49 34.41 -5.56
CA PRO A 136 10.05 33.42 -4.63
C PRO A 136 10.48 32.19 -5.42
N PRO A 137 11.69 31.62 -5.17
CA PRO A 137 12.04 30.34 -5.78
C PRO A 137 10.94 29.35 -5.44
N LEU A 138 10.41 28.67 -6.47
CA LEU A 138 9.37 27.67 -6.30
C LEU A 138 9.81 26.72 -5.17
N PRO A 139 8.97 26.47 -4.14
CA PRO A 139 9.31 25.53 -3.08
C PRO A 139 9.77 24.22 -3.73
N PRO A 140 10.89 23.62 -3.28
CA PRO A 140 11.35 22.36 -3.86
C PRO A 140 10.20 21.35 -3.79
N PRO A 141 9.95 20.59 -4.87
CA PRO A 141 8.87 19.61 -4.89
C PRO A 141 9.01 18.68 -3.68
N VAL A 142 7.94 18.58 -2.88
CA VAL A 142 7.91 17.72 -1.69
C VAL A 142 8.07 16.29 -2.14
N GLN A 143 9.27 15.73 -1.94
CA GLN A 143 9.53 14.33 -2.26
C GLN A 143 8.84 13.44 -1.23
N SER A 144 7.82 12.70 -1.64
CA SER A 144 7.20 11.65 -0.85
C SER A 144 7.94 10.34 -1.10
N THR A 145 8.21 9.55 -0.05
CA THR A 145 8.89 8.26 -0.14
C THR A 145 8.07 7.16 0.54
N GLY A 146 8.26 5.91 0.14
CA GLY A 146 7.66 4.77 0.83
C GLY A 146 8.13 3.43 0.29
N THR A 147 7.59 2.37 0.88
CA THR A 147 7.78 0.98 0.42
C THR A 147 6.43 0.39 0.09
N LEU A 148 6.32 -0.23 -1.08
CA LEU A 148 5.18 -1.04 -1.46
C LEU A 148 5.56 -2.51 -1.44
N THR A 149 4.74 -3.32 -0.76
CA THR A 149 4.82 -4.80 -0.85
C THR A 149 3.77 -5.30 -1.83
N ILE A 150 4.16 -6.20 -2.75
CA ILE A 150 3.29 -6.81 -3.76
C ILE A 150 3.42 -8.32 -3.64
N THR A 151 2.28 -9.00 -3.48
CA THR A 151 2.24 -10.47 -3.49
C THR A 151 2.13 -11.00 -4.92
N ALA A 152 2.84 -12.09 -5.20
CA ALA A 152 2.65 -12.82 -6.45
C ALA A 152 1.24 -13.42 -6.45
N THR A 153 0.47 -13.15 -7.51
CA THR A 153 -0.88 -13.70 -7.68
C THR A 153 -0.83 -15.15 -8.15
N ASP A 154 0.29 -15.56 -8.74
CA ASP A 154 0.51 -16.92 -9.24
C ASP A 154 2.02 -17.21 -9.37
N SER A 155 2.39 -18.48 -9.35
CA SER A 155 3.74 -18.93 -9.69
C SER A 155 3.73 -20.34 -10.27
N GLY A 156 4.81 -20.74 -10.93
CA GLY A 156 4.95 -22.12 -11.39
C GLY A 156 6.15 -22.31 -12.29
N SER A 157 6.20 -23.48 -12.91
CA SER A 157 7.27 -23.87 -13.84
C SER A 157 6.70 -24.33 -15.18
N TRP A 158 7.16 -23.71 -16.25
CA TRP A 158 6.93 -24.14 -17.62
C TRP A 158 7.95 -25.20 -18.01
N GLN A 159 7.50 -26.34 -18.54
CA GLN A 159 8.40 -27.29 -19.19
C GLN A 159 8.57 -26.95 -20.67
N VAL A 160 9.81 -26.86 -21.14
CA VAL A 160 10.10 -26.60 -22.57
C VAL A 160 9.45 -27.66 -23.46
N GLY A 161 8.58 -27.22 -24.38
CA GLY A 161 7.77 -28.09 -25.23
C GLY A 161 6.63 -28.83 -24.50
N GLY A 162 6.31 -28.44 -23.27
CA GLY A 162 5.31 -29.06 -22.39
C GLY A 162 4.20 -28.09 -21.98
N THR A 163 3.77 -28.19 -20.72
CA THR A 163 2.74 -27.34 -20.12
C THR A 163 3.23 -26.76 -18.80
N TRP A 164 2.48 -25.79 -18.26
CA TRP A 164 2.60 -25.39 -16.86
C TRP A 164 2.08 -26.49 -15.91
N GLY A 165 2.52 -26.45 -14.65
CA GLY A 165 1.85 -27.15 -13.55
C GLY A 165 2.35 -28.55 -13.21
N TRP A 166 3.35 -29.09 -13.92
CA TRP A 166 3.93 -30.41 -13.58
C TRP A 166 4.51 -30.44 -12.15
N ALA A 167 5.09 -29.33 -11.69
CA ALA A 167 5.60 -29.15 -10.33
C ALA A 167 4.62 -28.37 -9.43
N GLY A 168 3.32 -28.39 -9.74
CA GLY A 168 2.36 -27.47 -9.14
C GLY A 168 2.79 -26.02 -9.38
N ASN A 169 2.74 -25.20 -8.32
CA ASN A 169 3.13 -23.80 -8.37
C ASN A 169 4.59 -23.53 -7.98
N ASP A 170 5.39 -24.58 -7.76
CA ASP A 170 6.81 -24.42 -7.48
C ASP A 170 7.58 -23.81 -8.66
N VAL A 171 8.62 -23.04 -8.33
CA VAL A 171 9.41 -22.24 -9.26
C VAL A 171 10.78 -22.88 -9.44
N ILE A 172 10.97 -23.52 -10.59
CA ILE A 172 12.12 -24.39 -10.88
C ILE A 172 12.83 -23.89 -12.13
N GLN A 173 14.16 -23.84 -12.08
CA GLN A 173 15.01 -23.64 -13.25
C GLN A 173 15.71 -24.95 -13.65
N TRP A 174 15.95 -25.09 -14.95
CA TRP A 174 16.70 -26.18 -15.56
C TRP A 174 16.05 -27.57 -15.43
N ARG A 175 16.84 -28.63 -15.60
CA ARG A 175 16.40 -30.02 -15.64
C ARG A 175 17.26 -30.94 -14.81
N PHE A 176 16.65 -32.02 -14.34
CA PHE A 176 17.36 -33.21 -13.86
C PHE A 176 17.70 -34.14 -15.04
N GLY A 177 18.99 -34.45 -15.24
CA GLY A 177 19.43 -35.38 -16.27
C GLY A 177 18.92 -35.02 -17.67
N SER A 178 18.28 -35.99 -18.34
CA SER A 178 17.72 -35.85 -19.69
C SER A 178 16.28 -35.32 -19.72
N ASN A 179 15.71 -34.90 -18.59
CA ASN A 179 14.34 -34.39 -18.55
C ASN A 179 14.17 -33.10 -19.35
N ARG A 180 12.91 -32.67 -19.53
CA ARG A 180 12.63 -31.35 -20.11
C ARG A 180 13.11 -30.25 -19.16
N GLU A 181 13.62 -29.19 -19.74
CA GLU A 181 14.02 -27.98 -19.01
C GLU A 181 12.79 -27.31 -18.40
N ASN A 182 12.90 -26.95 -17.13
CA ASN A 182 11.92 -26.14 -16.41
C ASN A 182 12.35 -24.68 -16.42
N ARG A 183 11.36 -23.80 -16.55
CA ARG A 183 11.53 -22.35 -16.49
C ARG A 183 10.46 -21.78 -15.58
N GLY A 184 10.88 -21.36 -14.40
CA GLY A 184 10.01 -20.90 -13.34
C GLY A 184 9.60 -19.44 -13.52
N ALA A 185 8.46 -19.04 -12.96
CA ALA A 185 8.03 -17.65 -12.92
C ALA A 185 7.08 -17.35 -11.76
N TRP A 186 7.09 -16.08 -11.34
CA TRP A 186 6.11 -15.43 -10.47
C TRP A 186 5.41 -14.30 -11.24
N PHE A 187 4.10 -14.19 -11.05
CA PHE A 187 3.23 -13.23 -11.74
C PHE A 187 2.59 -12.29 -10.72
N TYR A 188 2.45 -11.00 -11.04
CA TYR A 188 2.00 -9.98 -10.08
C TYR A 188 0.74 -9.22 -10.50
N GLY A 189 0.12 -9.60 -11.62
CA GLY A 189 -0.97 -8.83 -12.22
C GLY A 189 -0.58 -7.37 -12.40
N ASN A 190 -1.42 -6.47 -11.90
CA ASN A 190 -1.22 -5.01 -11.94
C ASN A 190 -0.76 -4.44 -10.59
N GLY A 191 -0.24 -5.26 -9.68
CA GLY A 191 0.06 -4.85 -8.30
C GLY A 191 1.03 -3.65 -8.20
N ALA A 192 1.98 -3.51 -9.12
CA ALA A 192 2.93 -2.40 -9.14
C ALA A 192 2.38 -1.11 -9.79
N ALA A 193 1.25 -1.17 -10.50
CA ALA A 193 0.69 -0.01 -11.22
C ALA A 193 0.30 1.15 -10.28
N GLN A 194 0.07 0.86 -8.99
CA GLN A 194 -0.16 1.89 -7.96
C GLN A 194 1.04 2.83 -7.74
N LEU A 195 2.23 2.44 -8.21
CA LEU A 195 3.44 3.27 -8.22
C LEU A 195 3.61 4.05 -9.53
N ALA A 196 2.60 4.11 -10.41
CA ALA A 196 2.65 4.97 -11.59
C ALA A 196 3.07 6.40 -11.22
N GLY A 197 4.02 6.95 -11.98
CA GLY A 197 4.63 8.27 -11.71
C GLY A 197 5.65 8.31 -10.56
N ALA A 198 5.89 7.21 -9.85
CA ALA A 198 6.97 7.13 -8.87
C ALA A 198 8.30 6.70 -9.50
N THR A 199 9.39 7.17 -8.90
CA THR A 199 10.73 6.66 -9.14
C THR A 199 11.02 5.55 -8.13
N ILE A 200 11.33 4.34 -8.59
CA ILE A 200 11.76 3.25 -7.72
C ILE A 200 13.23 3.49 -7.33
N THR A 201 13.51 3.41 -6.03
CA THR A 201 14.83 3.63 -5.43
C THR A 201 15.44 2.33 -4.90
N GLY A 202 14.62 1.31 -4.63
CA GLY A 202 15.05 -0.01 -4.20
C GLY A 202 14.07 -1.09 -4.63
N ALA A 203 14.57 -2.29 -4.93
CA ALA A 203 13.74 -3.43 -5.28
C ALA A 203 14.33 -4.72 -4.69
N ARG A 204 13.47 -5.52 -4.08
CA ARG A 204 13.82 -6.84 -3.53
C ARG A 204 12.68 -7.82 -3.76
N ILE A 205 13.04 -9.09 -3.89
CA ILE A 205 12.10 -10.21 -4.00
C ILE A 205 12.30 -11.14 -2.80
N ARG A 206 11.22 -11.66 -2.23
CA ARG A 206 11.27 -12.71 -1.23
C ARG A 206 11.23 -14.06 -1.92
N LEU A 207 12.29 -14.84 -1.79
CA LEU A 207 12.31 -16.22 -2.26
C LEU A 207 11.68 -17.12 -1.20
N GLY A 208 10.90 -18.11 -1.63
CA GLY A 208 10.46 -19.20 -0.75
C GLY A 208 11.62 -20.12 -0.34
N ALA A 209 11.30 -21.14 0.45
CA ALA A 209 12.27 -22.16 0.82
C ALA A 209 12.82 -22.88 -0.41
N ARG A 210 14.06 -23.35 -0.32
CA ARG A 210 14.69 -24.12 -1.37
C ARG A 210 14.15 -25.55 -1.37
N LEU A 211 13.73 -26.02 -2.53
CA LEU A 211 13.28 -27.41 -2.69
C LEU A 211 14.44 -28.39 -2.53
N ARG A 212 14.13 -29.59 -2.01
CA ARG A 212 15.09 -30.70 -1.88
C ARG A 212 15.30 -31.42 -3.22
N ILE A 213 15.73 -30.67 -4.24
CA ILE A 213 16.00 -31.15 -5.59
C ILE A 213 17.37 -30.64 -6.08
N GLY A 214 17.96 -31.35 -7.05
CA GLY A 214 19.32 -31.06 -7.51
C GLY A 214 20.33 -31.12 -6.36
N SER A 215 21.38 -30.31 -6.41
CA SER A 215 22.40 -30.21 -5.35
C SER A 215 21.91 -29.35 -4.18
N TYR A 216 20.75 -29.66 -3.59
CA TYR A 216 20.07 -28.88 -2.55
C TYR A 216 20.92 -28.64 -1.27
N ASN A 217 21.85 -29.55 -1.00
CA ASN A 217 22.80 -29.54 0.11
C ASN A 217 24.10 -28.77 -0.19
N ALA A 218 24.23 -28.13 -1.36
CA ALA A 218 25.35 -27.27 -1.74
C ALA A 218 24.84 -25.90 -2.20
N ALA A 219 25.67 -24.86 -2.12
CA ALA A 219 25.32 -23.55 -2.65
C ALA A 219 25.07 -23.64 -4.16
N GLN A 220 24.05 -22.96 -4.67
CA GLN A 220 23.71 -22.96 -6.10
C GLN A 220 23.23 -21.58 -6.56
N THR A 221 23.49 -21.26 -7.82
CA THR A 221 23.03 -20.00 -8.41
C THR A 221 21.60 -20.13 -8.92
N LEU A 222 20.75 -19.18 -8.56
CA LEU A 222 19.44 -18.95 -9.14
C LEU A 222 19.56 -17.76 -10.11
N HIS A 223 19.14 -17.95 -11.36
CA HIS A 223 19.24 -16.94 -12.41
C HIS A 223 17.89 -16.27 -12.59
N LEU A 224 17.72 -15.07 -12.05
CA LEU A 224 16.46 -14.34 -12.20
C LEU A 224 16.44 -13.55 -13.50
N TYR A 225 15.24 -13.38 -14.06
CA TYR A 225 14.98 -12.57 -15.23
C TYR A 225 13.69 -11.79 -15.01
N ARG A 226 13.58 -10.58 -15.57
CA ARG A 226 12.28 -9.91 -15.69
C ARG A 226 11.54 -10.44 -16.94
N HIS A 227 10.22 -10.64 -16.83
CA HIS A 227 9.33 -10.83 -17.99
C HIS A 227 8.17 -9.82 -17.98
N THR A 228 7.44 -9.74 -19.08
CA THR A 228 6.33 -8.78 -19.28
C THR A 228 4.94 -9.36 -19.06
N ASN A 229 4.80 -10.68 -18.92
CA ASN A 229 3.50 -11.31 -18.68
C ASN A 229 2.96 -10.99 -17.26
N PRO A 230 1.81 -10.30 -17.11
CA PRO A 230 1.24 -10.00 -15.79
C PRO A 230 0.52 -11.20 -15.17
N ALA A 231 0.10 -12.18 -15.99
CA ALA A 231 -0.51 -13.44 -15.59
C ALA A 231 0.16 -14.59 -16.36
N ARG A 232 0.00 -15.82 -15.86
CA ARG A 232 0.55 -17.03 -16.47
C ARG A 232 0.04 -17.21 -17.91
N PRO A 233 0.91 -17.16 -18.93
CA PRO A 233 0.50 -17.39 -20.31
C PRO A 233 0.31 -18.89 -20.58
N ALA A 234 -0.27 -19.24 -21.74
CA ALA A 234 -0.39 -20.64 -22.15
C ALA A 234 0.97 -21.30 -22.46
N GLY A 235 1.96 -20.50 -22.85
CA GLY A 235 3.33 -20.93 -23.18
C GLY A 235 4.37 -20.43 -22.18
N ASP A 236 5.64 -20.43 -22.59
CA ASP A 236 6.73 -19.82 -21.80
C ASP A 236 6.55 -18.30 -21.67
N VAL A 237 7.14 -17.71 -20.63
CA VAL A 237 7.24 -16.25 -20.48
C VAL A 237 8.36 -15.68 -21.34
N ALA A 238 8.11 -14.49 -21.90
CA ALA A 238 9.14 -13.74 -22.63
C ALA A 238 10.02 -12.95 -21.64
N ARG A 239 11.27 -13.40 -21.47
CA ARG A 239 12.27 -12.74 -20.62
C ARG A 239 12.84 -11.54 -21.37
N VAL A 240 12.86 -10.39 -20.71
CA VAL A 240 13.26 -9.10 -21.31
C VAL A 240 14.45 -8.44 -20.63
N ALA A 241 14.86 -8.92 -19.45
CA ALA A 241 16.08 -8.49 -18.76
C ALA A 241 16.61 -9.59 -17.86
N GLY A 242 17.93 -9.69 -17.70
CA GLY A 242 18.64 -10.70 -16.91
C GLY A 242 19.76 -11.40 -17.69
N PRO A 243 20.48 -12.34 -17.06
CA PRO A 243 20.24 -12.83 -15.70
C PRO A 243 20.65 -11.83 -14.60
N HIS A 244 20.01 -11.94 -13.44
CA HIS A 244 20.50 -11.43 -12.16
C HIS A 244 20.70 -12.63 -11.24
N ASP A 245 21.94 -12.86 -10.83
CA ASP A 245 22.33 -14.10 -10.17
C ASP A 245 22.23 -13.98 -8.65
N ILE A 246 21.55 -14.94 -8.03
CA ILE A 246 21.42 -15.06 -6.57
C ILE A 246 22.07 -16.36 -6.13
N ASN A 247 23.05 -16.26 -5.23
CA ASN A 247 23.64 -17.43 -4.61
C ASN A 247 22.73 -17.93 -3.48
N LEU A 248 22.11 -19.09 -3.67
CA LEU A 248 21.28 -19.73 -2.67
C LEU A 248 22.13 -20.58 -1.75
N ALA A 249 22.00 -20.35 -0.44
CA ALA A 249 22.61 -21.20 0.56
C ALA A 249 22.06 -22.65 0.48
N PRO A 250 22.86 -23.65 0.90
CA PRO A 250 22.36 -25.01 1.15
C PRO A 250 21.13 -24.98 2.07
N ASN A 251 20.08 -25.72 1.73
CA ASN A 251 18.86 -25.82 2.55
C ASN A 251 18.22 -24.46 2.94
N SER A 252 18.39 -23.41 2.13
CA SER A 252 17.85 -22.08 2.42
C SER A 252 16.35 -22.12 2.73
N GLU A 253 15.92 -21.53 3.84
CA GLU A 253 14.51 -21.41 4.24
C GLU A 253 13.77 -20.27 3.50
N GLY A 254 14.48 -19.55 2.62
CA GLY A 254 13.95 -18.41 1.87
C GLY A 254 14.37 -17.08 2.50
N GLY A 255 13.85 -15.98 1.95
CA GLY A 255 14.15 -14.65 2.45
C GLY A 255 14.23 -13.59 1.35
N TRP A 256 14.41 -12.34 1.78
CA TRP A 256 14.53 -11.20 0.89
C TRP A 256 15.91 -11.13 0.25
N VAL A 257 15.93 -11.01 -1.08
CA VAL A 257 17.15 -10.79 -1.85
C VAL A 257 16.98 -9.56 -2.75
N PRO A 258 18.04 -8.75 -2.95
CA PRO A 258 17.96 -7.58 -3.82
C PRO A 258 17.82 -8.01 -5.29
N ILE A 259 17.04 -7.25 -6.04
CA ILE A 259 16.97 -7.32 -7.50
C ILE A 259 17.27 -5.94 -8.10
N PRO A 260 17.61 -5.83 -9.39
CA PRO A 260 17.90 -4.55 -10.00
C PRO A 260 16.74 -3.55 -9.82
N THR A 261 17.02 -2.35 -9.33
CA THR A 261 16.02 -1.27 -9.16
C THR A 261 15.29 -0.95 -10.47
N ALA A 262 16.00 -1.03 -11.61
CA ALA A 262 15.42 -0.87 -12.94
C ALA A 262 14.31 -1.88 -13.26
N TRP A 263 14.37 -3.10 -12.69
CA TRP A 263 13.29 -4.07 -12.83
C TRP A 263 12.07 -3.65 -12.02
N GLY A 264 12.26 -3.16 -10.79
CA GLY A 264 11.20 -2.57 -10.00
C GLY A 264 10.48 -1.44 -10.75
N GLN A 265 11.25 -0.53 -11.37
CA GLN A 265 10.70 0.55 -12.21
C GLN A 265 9.89 -0.01 -13.39
N ALA A 266 10.41 -1.03 -14.07
CA ALA A 266 9.75 -1.61 -15.24
C ALA A 266 8.50 -2.44 -14.88
N LEU A 267 8.46 -3.02 -13.67
CA LEU A 267 7.32 -3.80 -13.18
C LEU A 267 6.07 -2.94 -12.95
N ILE A 268 6.20 -1.61 -12.81
CA ILE A 268 5.04 -0.68 -12.77
C ILE A 268 4.16 -0.83 -14.02
N ALA A 269 4.76 -1.12 -15.18
CA ALA A 269 4.04 -1.40 -16.43
C ALA A 269 3.50 -2.84 -16.53
N GLY A 270 3.61 -3.63 -15.44
CA GLY A 270 3.24 -5.03 -15.38
C GLY A 270 4.39 -6.00 -15.65
N GLY A 271 4.08 -7.28 -15.50
CA GLY A 271 5.00 -8.39 -15.73
C GLY A 271 5.30 -9.20 -14.49
N GLY A 272 6.50 -9.79 -14.46
CA GLY A 272 6.95 -10.56 -13.32
C GLY A 272 8.41 -10.98 -13.38
N ILE A 273 8.75 -11.95 -12.54
CA ILE A 273 10.12 -12.44 -12.35
C ILE A 273 10.15 -13.93 -12.70
N ALA A 274 11.08 -14.31 -13.57
CA ALA A 274 11.32 -15.68 -14.01
C ALA A 274 12.65 -16.21 -13.48
N VAL A 275 12.80 -17.53 -13.46
CA VAL A 275 14.06 -18.23 -13.26
C VAL A 275 14.30 -19.21 -14.41
N THR A 276 15.52 -19.24 -14.95
CA THR A 276 15.87 -20.18 -16.03
C THR A 276 17.37 -20.36 -16.16
N GLY A 277 17.81 -21.46 -16.77
CA GLY A 277 19.24 -21.76 -16.95
C GLY A 277 19.77 -22.71 -15.87
N SER A 278 20.89 -23.35 -16.17
CA SER A 278 21.59 -24.28 -15.27
C SER A 278 22.16 -23.55 -14.06
N PRO A 279 22.11 -24.09 -12.82
CA PRO A 279 21.85 -25.49 -12.45
C PRO A 279 20.39 -25.84 -12.17
N TYR A 280 20.09 -27.13 -11.95
CA TYR A 280 18.76 -27.60 -11.53
C TYR A 280 18.47 -27.25 -10.08
N VAL A 281 17.59 -26.28 -9.89
CA VAL A 281 17.26 -25.66 -8.60
C VAL A 281 15.79 -25.32 -8.59
N GLY A 282 15.16 -25.45 -7.42
CA GLY A 282 13.77 -25.07 -7.23
C GLY A 282 13.54 -24.32 -5.92
N ILE A 283 12.55 -23.45 -5.97
CA ILE A 283 12.04 -22.64 -4.86
C ILE A 283 10.56 -22.96 -4.68
N THR A 284 10.13 -23.06 -3.43
CA THR A 284 8.72 -23.27 -3.07
C THR A 284 7.84 -22.17 -3.67
N GLY A 285 6.74 -22.57 -4.29
CA GLY A 285 5.77 -21.70 -4.94
C GLY A 285 4.77 -21.03 -3.99
N VAL A 286 3.90 -20.19 -4.56
CA VAL A 286 2.87 -19.44 -3.82
C VAL A 286 1.87 -20.32 -3.06
N ASP A 287 1.66 -21.56 -3.48
CA ASP A 287 0.70 -22.47 -2.83
C ASP A 287 1.20 -22.95 -1.45
N ALA A 288 2.50 -23.24 -1.34
CA ALA A 288 3.13 -23.73 -0.12
C ALA A 288 3.77 -22.61 0.72
N ASP A 289 4.20 -21.52 0.08
CA ASP A 289 4.61 -20.28 0.75
C ASP A 289 3.95 -19.08 0.04
N PRO A 290 2.83 -18.54 0.58
CA PRO A 290 2.13 -17.39 -0.01
C PRO A 290 2.97 -16.11 -0.11
N ALA A 291 4.11 -16.05 0.58
CA ALA A 291 5.05 -14.93 0.48
C ALA A 291 6.20 -15.21 -0.52
N SER A 292 6.21 -16.36 -1.19
CA SER A 292 7.15 -16.67 -2.28
C SER A 292 6.91 -15.74 -3.46
N GLY A 293 8.00 -15.16 -3.95
CA GLY A 293 8.00 -14.18 -5.03
C GLY A 293 7.53 -12.80 -4.62
N GLN A 294 7.14 -12.52 -3.37
CA GLN A 294 6.73 -11.17 -2.96
C GLN A 294 7.77 -10.13 -3.35
N LEU A 295 7.33 -8.98 -3.86
CA LEU A 295 8.20 -7.84 -4.16
C LEU A 295 8.07 -6.79 -3.08
N GLN A 296 9.17 -6.14 -2.73
CA GLN A 296 9.18 -4.88 -2.02
C GLN A 296 9.90 -3.84 -2.88
N LEU A 297 9.16 -2.78 -3.20
CA LEU A 297 9.62 -1.68 -4.03
C LEU A 297 9.66 -0.41 -3.18
N ASP A 298 10.87 0.09 -2.93
CA ASP A 298 11.07 1.39 -2.32
C ASP A 298 10.95 2.47 -3.40
N TRP A 299 10.25 3.55 -3.13
CA TRP A 299 9.90 4.56 -4.13
C TRP A 299 9.97 5.98 -3.58
N ARG A 300 10.07 6.93 -4.50
CA ARG A 300 9.89 8.37 -4.26
C ARG A 300 9.04 9.05 -5.35
N ARG A 301 8.37 10.15 -5.03
CA ARG A 301 7.64 11.05 -5.95
C ARG A 301 7.89 12.49 -5.58
#